data_AF-A0A9D6X3B6-F1
#
_entry.id   AF-A0A9D6X3B6-F1
#
_cell.length_a   1.000
_cell.length_b   1.000
_cell.length_c   1.000
_cell.angle_alpha   90.00
_cell.angle_beta   90.00
_cell.angle_gamma   90.00
#
_symmetry.space_group_name_H-M   'P 1'
#
loop_
_entity.id
_entity.type
_entity.pdbx_description
1 polymer ?
#
loop_
_entity_poly.entity_id
_entity_poly.type
_entity_poly.pdbx_seq_one_letter_code
_entity_poly.pdbx_strand_id
1 'polypeptide(L)'
;MARKLMPFYNVEQAVGQGGANVYDDVLLVQYMLSQVGKVPPHPLPPPATPLQPNGVPTPALKEWILWFQKSTKQVGESIIVDGRIDPSKAQDGGFYPPASGRTMFFLNASFRRRFRAAHDVMEADPLCPMALRVKFAAANEHFDA
;
A
#
# COMPACT_ATOMS: atom_id res chain seq x y z
N MET A 1 -17.06 -22.09 13.11
CA MET A 1 -15.72 -22.21 12.49
C MET A 1 -14.95 -20.94 12.77
N ALA A 2 -13.78 -21.02 13.40
CA ALA A 2 -12.92 -19.86 13.59
C ALA A 2 -12.26 -19.45 12.27
N ARG A 3 -12.15 -18.14 12.00
CA ARG A 3 -11.43 -17.59 10.84
C ARG A 3 -10.43 -16.56 11.35
N LYS A 4 -9.20 -16.61 10.86
CA LYS A 4 -8.19 -15.57 11.12
C LYS A 4 -8.37 -14.47 10.06
N LEU A 5 -8.72 -13.27 10.50
CA LEU A 5 -8.76 -12.10 9.62
C LEU A 5 -7.33 -11.65 9.32
N MET A 6 -7.08 -11.26 8.06
CA MET A 6 -5.78 -10.75 7.63
C MET A 6 -5.80 -9.23 7.74
N PRO A 7 -4.76 -8.59 8.30
CA PRO A 7 -4.68 -7.14 8.33
C PRO A 7 -4.78 -6.55 6.92
N PHE A 8 -5.48 -5.43 6.79
CA PHE A 8 -5.53 -4.66 5.55
C PHE A 8 -5.13 -3.22 5.87
N TYR A 9 -3.96 -2.81 5.38
CA TYR A 9 -3.46 -1.46 5.60
C TYR A 9 -4.06 -0.54 4.55
N ASN A 10 -4.76 0.51 4.97
CA ASN A 10 -5.45 1.42 4.07
C ASN A 10 -4.95 2.84 4.27
N VAL A 11 -5.19 3.68 3.27
CA VAL A 11 -5.03 5.12 3.39
C VAL A 11 -6.36 5.75 3.80
N GLU A 12 -6.32 6.81 4.59
CA GLU A 12 -7.52 7.57 4.98
C GLU A 12 -7.89 8.59 3.89
N GLN A 13 -6.88 9.22 3.29
CA GLN A 13 -7.02 10.17 2.20
C GLN A 13 -6.17 9.76 0.99
N ALA A 14 -6.52 10.29 -0.18
CA ALA A 14 -5.85 9.91 -1.41
C ALA A 14 -4.38 10.39 -1.44
N VAL A 15 -3.51 9.54 -1.98
CA VAL A 15 -2.06 9.78 -2.13
C VAL A 15 -1.69 9.84 -3.61
N GLY A 16 -0.76 10.72 -3.97
CA GLY A 16 -0.29 10.92 -5.34
C GLY A 16 -0.97 12.09 -6.04
N GLN A 17 -1.25 11.93 -7.33
CA GLN A 17 -1.76 12.99 -8.21
C GLN A 17 -3.10 13.56 -7.71
N GLY A 18 -3.09 14.85 -7.36
CA GLY A 18 -4.27 15.56 -6.84
C GLY A 18 -4.80 15.04 -5.50
N GLY A 19 -4.04 14.18 -4.81
CA GLY A 19 -4.39 13.65 -3.50
C GLY A 19 -4.14 14.68 -2.39
N ALA A 20 -4.74 14.45 -1.22
CA ALA A 20 -4.46 15.24 -0.03
C ALA A 20 -3.02 15.06 0.45
N ASN A 21 -2.43 13.89 0.18
CA ASN A 21 -1.05 13.56 0.52
C ASN A 21 -0.74 13.79 2.00
N VAL A 22 -1.63 13.32 2.88
CA VAL A 22 -1.42 13.35 4.33
C VAL A 22 -0.19 12.50 4.67
N TYR A 23 0.59 12.97 5.64
CA TYR A 23 1.88 12.40 6.02
C TYR A 23 1.84 10.88 6.22
N ASP A 24 0.93 10.38 7.07
CA ASP A 24 0.82 8.95 7.37
C ASP A 24 0.47 8.11 6.13
N ASP A 25 -0.47 8.59 5.31
CA ASP A 25 -0.90 7.89 4.10
C ASP A 25 0.24 7.83 3.06
N VAL A 26 0.96 8.95 2.89
CA VAL A 26 2.14 9.02 2.04
C VAL A 26 3.22 8.08 2.54
N LEU A 27 3.48 8.07 3.85
CA LEU A 27 4.50 7.23 4.48
C LEU A 27 4.19 5.73 4.28
N LEU A 28 2.92 5.33 4.45
CA LEU A 28 2.47 3.96 4.19
C LEU A 28 2.69 3.55 2.73
N VAL A 29 2.22 4.38 1.78
CA VAL A 29 2.36 4.10 0.36
C VAL A 29 3.83 4.04 -0.06
N GLN A 30 4.66 4.98 0.39
CA GLN A 30 6.09 4.97 0.12
C GLN A 30 6.76 3.71 0.66
N TYR A 31 6.44 3.34 1.91
CA TYR A 31 6.98 2.14 2.54
C TYR A 31 6.64 0.91 1.70
N MET A 32 5.36 0.66 1.43
CA MET A 32 4.92 -0.52 0.70
C MET A 32 5.49 -0.58 -0.72
N LEU A 33 5.46 0.53 -1.48
CA LEU A 33 6.02 0.58 -2.83
C LEU A 33 7.52 0.31 -2.84
N SER A 34 8.27 0.91 -1.90
CA SER A 34 9.72 0.73 -1.80
C SER A 34 10.10 -0.72 -1.51
N GLN A 35 9.33 -1.43 -0.69
CA GLN A 35 9.57 -2.85 -0.42
C GLN A 35 9.15 -3.71 -1.59
N VAL A 36 7.96 -3.47 -2.15
CA VAL A 36 7.46 -4.22 -3.30
C VAL A 36 8.46 -4.17 -4.45
N GLY A 37 9.02 -3.01 -4.79
CA GLY A 37 9.98 -2.88 -5.89
C GLY A 37 11.37 -3.49 -5.66
N LYS A 38 11.72 -3.91 -4.43
CA LYS A 38 12.99 -4.60 -4.15
C LYS A 38 12.98 -6.07 -4.57
N VAL A 39 11.80 -6.70 -4.66
CA VAL A 39 11.68 -8.16 -4.80
C VAL A 39 10.94 -8.53 -6.09
N PRO A 40 11.66 -9.04 -7.12
CA PRO A 40 11.05 -9.51 -8.36
C PRO A 40 10.14 -10.73 -8.12
N PRO A 41 9.28 -11.08 -9.09
CA PRO A 41 9.14 -10.47 -10.41
C PRO A 41 8.23 -9.23 -10.42
N HIS A 42 8.56 -8.30 -11.30
CA HIS A 42 7.68 -7.25 -11.79
C HIS A 42 7.71 -7.28 -13.32
N PRO A 43 6.57 -7.05 -14.00
CA PRO A 43 6.54 -6.96 -15.46
C PRO A 43 7.34 -5.78 -16.02
N LEU A 44 7.50 -4.72 -15.23
CA LEU A 44 8.25 -3.53 -15.58
C LEU A 44 9.40 -3.29 -14.58
N PRO A 45 10.56 -2.80 -15.02
CA PRO A 45 11.63 -2.39 -14.11
C PRO A 45 11.15 -1.24 -13.22
N PRO A 46 11.55 -1.21 -11.93
CA PRO A 46 11.21 -0.12 -11.03
C PRO A 46 11.84 1.21 -11.49
N PRO A 47 11.29 2.38 -11.08
CA PRO A 47 11.88 3.67 -11.38
C PRO A 47 13.32 3.78 -10.89
N ALA A 48 14.16 4.51 -11.63
CA ALA A 48 15.58 4.65 -11.30
C ALA A 48 15.81 5.43 -9.99
N THR A 49 14.97 6.42 -9.70
CA THR A 49 15.04 7.21 -8.47
C THR A 49 14.49 6.41 -7.30
N PRO A 50 15.28 6.12 -6.26
CA PRO A 50 14.81 5.37 -5.10
C PRO A 50 13.70 6.12 -4.35
N LEU A 51 12.68 5.38 -3.89
CA LEU A 51 11.62 5.93 -3.06
C LEU A 51 11.99 5.80 -1.57
N GLN A 52 12.16 6.93 -0.89
CA GLN A 52 12.42 6.97 0.55
C GLN A 52 11.10 7.12 1.33
N PRO A 53 10.80 6.23 2.31
CA PRO A 53 9.62 6.36 3.16
C PRO A 53 9.84 7.46 4.21
N ASN A 54 9.50 8.70 3.86
CA ASN A 54 9.66 9.88 4.73
C ASN A 54 8.36 10.67 4.94
N GLY A 55 7.24 10.25 4.33
CA GLY A 55 5.94 10.88 4.45
C GLY A 55 5.80 12.18 3.65
N VAL A 56 6.82 12.58 2.88
CA VAL A 56 6.79 13.80 2.06
C VAL A 56 6.53 13.42 0.60
N PRO A 57 5.46 13.96 -0.03
CA PRO A 57 5.18 13.68 -1.43
C PRO A 57 6.24 14.33 -2.33
N THR A 58 6.91 13.53 -3.14
CA THR A 58 7.92 13.98 -4.11
C THR A 58 7.51 13.54 -5.53
N PRO A 59 8.11 14.09 -6.60
CA PRO A 59 7.87 13.59 -7.96
C PRO A 59 8.14 12.08 -8.10
N ALA A 60 9.13 11.55 -7.37
CA ALA A 60 9.43 10.12 -7.34
C ALA A 60 8.23 9.28 -6.85
N LEU A 61 7.47 9.77 -5.86
CA LEU A 61 6.27 9.05 -5.39
C LEU A 61 5.28 8.82 -6.53
N LYS A 62 5.02 9.84 -7.36
CA LYS A 62 4.11 9.72 -8.51
C LYS A 62 4.64 8.72 -9.53
N GLU A 63 5.94 8.73 -9.82
CA GLU A 63 6.57 7.76 -10.74
C GLU A 63 6.41 6.32 -10.24
N TRP A 64 6.60 6.10 -8.93
CA TRP A 64 6.45 4.80 -8.31
C TRP A 64 4.99 4.32 -8.29
N ILE A 65 4.02 5.21 -8.03
CA ILE A 65 2.59 4.86 -8.14
C ILE A 65 2.25 4.46 -9.59
N LEU A 66 2.68 5.25 -10.57
CA LEU A 66 2.45 4.94 -11.99
C LEU A 66 3.13 3.65 -12.41
N TRP A 67 4.37 3.39 -11.97
CA TRP A 67 5.07 2.14 -12.23
C TRP A 67 4.29 0.95 -11.69
N PHE A 68 3.83 1.03 -10.44
CA PHE A 68 3.05 -0.05 -9.83
C PHE A 68 1.72 -0.26 -10.56
N GLN A 69 1.01 0.82 -10.88
CA GLN A 69 -0.25 0.75 -11.61
C GLN A 69 -0.08 0.15 -13.02
N LYS A 70 0.95 0.57 -13.77
CA LYS A 70 1.25 -0.01 -15.09
C LYS A 70 1.64 -1.48 -14.99
N SER A 71 2.47 -1.83 -14.01
CA SER A 71 2.91 -3.21 -13.74
C SER A 71 1.72 -4.12 -13.42
N THR A 72 0.84 -3.68 -12.53
CA THR A 72 -0.35 -4.44 -12.15
C THR A 72 -1.33 -4.56 -13.33
N LYS A 73 -1.50 -3.51 -14.14
CA LYS A 73 -2.31 -3.58 -15.36
C LYS A 73 -1.73 -4.55 -16.40
N GLN A 74 -0.40 -4.63 -16.52
CA GLN A 74 0.28 -5.53 -17.48
C GLN A 74 0.09 -7.01 -17.14
N VAL A 75 -0.14 -7.38 -15.87
CA VAL A 75 -0.51 -8.76 -15.48
C VAL A 75 -2.02 -9.04 -15.62
N GLY A 76 -2.79 -8.13 -16.22
CA GLY A 76 -4.20 -8.32 -16.52
C GLY A 76 -5.17 -7.79 -15.45
N GLU A 77 -4.67 -7.13 -14.40
CA GLU A 77 -5.53 -6.62 -13.33
C GLU A 77 -6.25 -5.33 -13.75
N SER A 78 -7.51 -5.24 -13.37
CA SER A 78 -8.37 -4.11 -13.73
C SER A 78 -8.19 -2.95 -12.74
N ILE A 79 -7.18 -2.12 -12.98
CA ILE A 79 -6.91 -0.88 -12.21
C ILE A 79 -6.78 0.36 -13.10
N ILE A 80 -7.01 1.52 -12.49
CA ILE A 80 -6.79 2.83 -13.12
C ILE A 80 -5.30 3.18 -13.05
N VAL A 81 -4.77 3.80 -14.11
CA VAL A 81 -3.37 4.26 -14.21
C VAL A 81 -3.38 5.78 -14.28
N ASP A 82 -3.45 6.43 -13.12
CA ASP A 82 -3.62 7.89 -12.96
C ASP A 82 -2.58 8.53 -12.02
N GLY A 83 -1.72 7.72 -11.40
CA GLY A 83 -0.73 8.18 -10.43
C GLY A 83 -1.34 8.55 -9.08
N ARG A 84 -2.54 8.05 -8.77
CA ARG A 84 -3.28 8.29 -7.53
C ARG A 84 -3.67 6.97 -6.87
N ILE A 85 -3.58 6.93 -5.54
CA ILE A 85 -4.06 5.83 -4.71
C ILE A 85 -5.17 6.38 -3.83
N ASP A 86 -6.41 5.95 -4.08
CA ASP A 86 -7.54 6.28 -3.23
C ASP A 86 -7.70 5.23 -2.12
N PRO A 87 -8.37 5.60 -1.00
CA PRO A 87 -8.77 4.65 0.03
C PRO A 87 -9.52 3.45 -0.58
N SER A 88 -9.08 2.24 -0.25
CA SER A 88 -9.81 1.04 -0.63
C SER A 88 -11.02 0.90 0.28
N LYS A 89 -12.22 1.15 -0.26
CA LYS A 89 -13.46 0.75 0.41
C LYS A 89 -13.56 -0.76 0.28
N ALA A 90 -13.09 -1.50 1.30
CA ALA A 90 -13.51 -2.88 1.46
C ALA A 90 -15.03 -2.83 1.57
N GLN A 91 -15.75 -3.24 0.53
CA GLN A 91 -17.20 -3.34 0.62
C GLN A 91 -17.49 -4.49 1.57
N ASP A 92 -18.22 -4.21 2.66
CA ASP A 92 -18.91 -5.22 3.45
C ASP A 92 -19.76 -6.08 2.49
N GLY A 93 -19.22 -7.23 2.06
CA GLY A 93 -19.88 -8.19 1.16
C GLY A 93 -19.57 -8.08 -0.34
N GLY A 94 -18.74 -7.14 -0.80
CA GLY A 94 -18.35 -7.01 -2.22
C GLY A 94 -16.93 -7.53 -2.48
N PHE A 95 -16.76 -8.48 -3.41
CA PHE A 95 -15.46 -9.11 -3.67
C PHE A 95 -14.36 -8.18 -4.20
N TYR A 96 -14.70 -6.99 -4.72
CA TYR A 96 -13.73 -6.04 -5.26
C TYR A 96 -14.09 -4.59 -4.97
N PRO A 97 -13.14 -3.76 -4.51
CA PRO A 97 -13.36 -2.33 -4.42
C PRO A 97 -13.61 -1.72 -5.82
N PRO A 98 -14.24 -0.53 -5.89
CA PRO A 98 -14.33 0.23 -7.13
C PRO A 98 -12.93 0.47 -7.72
N ALA A 99 -12.84 0.66 -9.03
CA ALA A 99 -11.57 0.71 -9.76
C ALA A 99 -10.55 1.71 -9.19
N SER A 100 -11.00 2.82 -8.59
CA SER A 100 -10.18 3.81 -7.90
C SER A 100 -9.49 3.27 -6.63
N GLY A 101 -10.18 2.44 -5.84
CA GLY A 101 -9.62 1.84 -4.61
C GLY A 101 -8.78 0.58 -4.85
N ARG A 102 -8.78 0.03 -6.07
CA ARG A 102 -8.08 -1.22 -6.37
C ARG A 102 -6.57 -1.11 -6.28
N THR A 103 -5.99 0.07 -6.51
CA THR A 103 -4.53 0.24 -6.39
C THR A 103 -4.06 -0.12 -4.98
N MET A 104 -4.74 0.36 -3.94
CA MET A 104 -4.38 0.05 -2.55
C MET A 104 -4.61 -1.42 -2.20
N PHE A 105 -5.67 -2.03 -2.74
CA PHE A 105 -5.93 -3.47 -2.61
C PHE A 105 -4.79 -4.32 -3.19
N PHE A 106 -4.40 -4.07 -4.44
CA PHE A 106 -3.33 -4.82 -5.07
C PHE A 106 -1.96 -4.52 -4.46
N LEU A 107 -1.76 -3.32 -3.90
CA LEU A 107 -0.53 -2.99 -3.18
C LEU A 107 -0.40 -3.84 -1.91
N ASN A 108 -1.48 -3.98 -1.12
CA ASN A 108 -1.53 -4.92 0.01
C ASN A 108 -1.26 -6.36 -0.43
N ALA A 109 -2.00 -6.84 -1.44
CA ALA A 109 -1.83 -8.21 -1.94
C ALA A 109 -0.39 -8.47 -2.42
N SER A 110 0.20 -7.51 -3.15
CA SER A 110 1.58 -7.58 -3.66
C SER A 110 2.63 -7.57 -2.56
N PHE A 111 2.44 -6.72 -1.55
CA PHE A 111 3.33 -6.64 -0.40
C PHE A 111 3.26 -7.93 0.41
N ARG A 112 2.06 -8.38 0.78
CA ARG A 112 1.85 -9.62 1.53
C ARG A 112 2.40 -10.86 0.83
N ARG A 113 2.21 -10.96 -0.49
CA ARG A 113 2.74 -12.10 -1.27
C ARG A 113 4.26 -12.21 -1.18
N ARG A 114 4.97 -11.09 -1.03
CA ARG A 114 6.44 -11.03 -0.98
C ARG A 114 6.99 -11.01 0.45
N PHE A 115 6.27 -10.38 1.37
CA PHE A 115 6.71 -10.09 2.74
C PHE A 115 5.65 -10.52 3.76
N ARG A 116 5.16 -11.75 3.67
CA ARG A 116 4.03 -12.23 4.48
C ARG A 116 4.23 -12.01 5.98
N ALA A 117 5.41 -12.35 6.51
CA ALA A 117 5.70 -12.19 7.93
C ALA A 117 5.64 -10.71 8.36
N ALA A 118 6.19 -9.80 7.55
CA ALA A 118 6.14 -8.36 7.81
C ALA A 118 4.73 -7.78 7.63
N HIS A 119 3.94 -8.29 6.68
CA HIS A 119 2.57 -7.83 6.44
C HIS A 119 1.61 -8.30 7.53
N ASP A 120 1.74 -9.52 8.02
CA ASP A 120 0.83 -10.06 9.03
C ASP A 120 1.04 -9.38 10.41
N VAL A 121 2.20 -8.72 10.66
CA VAL A 121 2.56 -8.00 11.90
C VAL A 121 3.43 -6.75 11.64
N MET A 122 2.92 -5.80 10.85
CA MET A 122 3.70 -4.62 10.40
C MET A 122 4.18 -3.72 11.54
N GLU A 123 3.47 -3.68 12.66
CA GLU A 123 3.86 -2.99 13.89
C GLU A 123 5.16 -3.52 14.51
N ALA A 124 5.50 -4.79 14.26
CA ALA A 124 6.70 -5.44 14.76
C ALA A 124 7.85 -5.44 13.74
N ASP A 125 7.60 -5.03 12.49
CA ASP A 125 8.60 -5.05 11.43
C ASP A 125 9.65 -3.92 11.62
N PRO A 126 10.94 -4.25 11.84
CA PRO A 126 11.97 -3.24 12.05
C PRO A 126 12.21 -2.33 10.85
N LEU A 127 11.83 -2.74 9.64
CA LEU A 127 11.93 -1.91 8.43
C LEU A 127 10.74 -0.97 8.26
N CYS A 128 9.64 -1.20 8.99
CA CYS A 128 8.49 -0.31 8.99
C CYS A 128 8.82 1.00 9.74
N PRO A 129 8.55 2.18 9.15
CA PRO A 129 8.73 3.46 9.83
C PRO A 129 8.09 3.48 11.22
N MET A 130 8.81 4.01 12.22
CA MET A 130 8.35 4.01 13.62
C MET A 130 6.97 4.64 13.78
N ALA A 131 6.68 5.73 13.07
CA ALA A 131 5.39 6.40 13.11
C ALA A 131 4.23 5.46 12.73
N LEU A 132 4.40 4.63 11.69
CA LEU A 132 3.40 3.65 11.27
C LEU A 132 3.28 2.52 12.30
N ARG A 133 4.39 2.04 12.85
CA ARG A 133 4.38 0.97 13.85
C ARG A 133 3.56 1.34 15.08
N VAL A 134 3.78 2.55 15.61
CA VAL A 134 3.03 3.05 16.76
C VAL A 134 1.53 3.15 16.43
N LYS A 135 1.18 3.65 15.23
CA LYS A 135 -0.22 3.78 14.79
C LYS A 135 -0.91 2.41 14.68
N PHE A 136 -0.24 1.40 14.13
CA PHE A 136 -0.80 0.05 13.98
C PHE A 136 -0.88 -0.71 15.31
N ALA A 137 0.09 -0.54 16.21
CA ALA A 137 0.02 -1.10 17.55
C ALA A 137 -1.21 -0.59 18.32
N ALA A 138 -1.45 0.73 18.29
CA ALA A 138 -2.61 1.34 18.95
C ALA A 138 -3.95 0.88 18.35
N ALA A 139 -4.00 0.60 17.04
CA ALA A 139 -5.22 0.11 16.38
C ALA A 139 -5.56 -1.34 16.80
N ASN A 140 -4.56 -2.17 17.11
CA ASN A 140 -4.78 -3.56 17.54
C ASN A 140 -5.34 -3.63 18.97
N GLU A 141 -4.93 -2.73 19.88
CA GLU A 141 -5.42 -2.71 21.27
C GLU A 141 -6.94 -2.45 21.37
N HIS A 142 -7.52 -1.77 20.38
CA HIS A 142 -8.96 -1.48 20.36
C HIS A 142 -9.85 -2.67 19.98
N PHE A 143 -9.29 -3.79 19.51
CA PHE A 143 -10.07 -4.99 19.16
C PHE A 143 -10.09 -6.07 20.25
N ASP A 144 -9.26 -5.93 21.29
CA ASP A 144 -9.14 -6.91 22.39
C ASP A 144 -9.95 -6.52 23.66
N ALA A 145 -10.74 -5.44 23.60
CA ALA A 145 -11.63 -4.96 24.69
C ALA A 145 -13.10 -5.21 24.39
#